data_AF-A0A7T8GP58-F1
#
_entry.id   AF-A0A7T8GP58-F1
#
_cell.length_a   1.000
_cell.length_b   1.000
_cell.length_c   1.000
_cell.angle_alpha   90.00
_cell.angle_beta   90.00
_cell.angle_gamma   90.00
#
_symmetry.space_group_name_H-M   'P 1'
#
loop_
_entity.id
_entity.type
_entity.pdbx_description
1 polymer ?
#
loop_
_entity_poly.entity_id
_entity_poly.type
_entity_poly.pdbx_seq_one_letter_code
_entity_poly.pdbx_strand_id
1 'polypeptide(L)'
;MDISPSRKARFLLDLVAHRSPPWTAPEGLAYNRFTTKSDVWAFGILLWEIATYGMSPYPGVELTDVYQLLESGYRMECPPGCPVRIYELMRQCWNWTPADRPTFLEIHYNMENMFQSLPLQRVRRTAII
;
A
#
# COMPACT_ATOMS: atom_id res chain seq x y z
N MET A 1 7.31 -10.82 30.30
CA MET A 1 8.48 -11.21 29.49
C MET A 1 8.52 -10.27 28.30
N ASP A 2 9.29 -9.20 28.42
CA ASP A 2 9.40 -8.18 27.37
C ASP A 2 10.54 -8.58 26.43
N ILE A 3 10.20 -9.08 25.24
CA ILE A 3 11.19 -9.40 24.20
C ILE A 3 11.48 -8.09 23.47
N SER A 4 12.26 -7.21 24.12
CA SER A 4 12.87 -6.07 23.43
C SER A 4 13.76 -6.62 22.32
N PRO A 5 13.56 -6.21 21.05
CA PRO A 5 14.42 -6.65 19.95
C PRO A 5 15.88 -6.31 20.23
N SER A 6 16.79 -7.19 19.81
CA SER A 6 18.24 -6.94 19.93
C SER A 6 18.63 -5.63 19.20
N ARG A 7 19.69 -4.96 19.65
CA ARG A 7 20.19 -3.71 18.99
C ARG A 7 20.44 -3.90 17.49
N LYS A 8 20.80 -5.11 17.06
CA LYS A 8 20.95 -5.47 15.64
C LYS A 8 19.62 -5.51 14.89
N ALA A 9 18.58 -6.08 15.50
CA ALA A 9 17.23 -6.09 14.91
C ALA A 9 16.67 -4.68 14.76
N ARG A 10 16.90 -3.80 15.75
CA ARG A 10 16.47 -2.39 15.69
C ARG A 10 17.18 -1.61 14.57
N PHE A 11 18.50 -1.79 14.42
CA PHE A 11 19.25 -1.20 13.31
C PHE A 11 18.76 -1.64 11.92
N LEU A 12 18.40 -2.93 11.77
CA LEU A 12 17.85 -3.44 10.52
C LEU A 12 16.46 -2.84 10.21
N LEU A 13 15.61 -2.66 11.23
CA LEU A 13 14.31 -2.03 11.07
C LEU A 13 14.42 -0.56 10.67
N ASP A 14 15.33 0.19 11.31
CA ASP A 14 15.61 1.59 10.96
C ASP A 14 16.12 1.72 9.51
N LEU A 15 16.98 0.78 9.07
CA LEU A 15 17.52 0.75 7.72
C LEU A 15 16.45 0.45 6.66
N VAL A 16 15.46 -0.40 6.97
CA VAL A 16 14.36 -0.72 6.05
C VAL A 16 13.46 0.49 5.82
N ALA A 17 13.06 1.19 6.89
CA ALA A 17 12.26 2.41 6.77
C ALA A 17 12.94 3.48 5.91
N HIS A 18 14.25 3.68 6.11
CA HIS A 18 15.02 4.69 5.39
C HIS A 18 15.31 4.32 3.93
N ARG A 19 15.31 3.03 3.58
CA ARG A 19 15.59 2.58 2.21
C ARG A 19 14.38 2.56 1.29
N SER A 20 13.18 2.41 1.86
CA SER A 20 11.93 2.45 1.09
C SER A 20 10.88 3.39 1.71
N PRO A 21 11.18 4.69 1.89
CA PRO A 21 10.22 5.63 2.50
C PRO A 21 8.83 5.66 1.84
N PRO A 22 8.70 5.62 0.49
CA PRO A 22 7.40 5.69 -0.17
C PRO A 22 6.44 4.54 0.17
N TRP A 23 6.98 3.35 0.44
CA TRP A 23 6.19 2.16 0.82
C TRP A 23 5.98 2.04 2.32
N THR A 24 6.73 2.81 3.12
CA THR A 24 6.72 2.69 4.58
C THR A 24 5.55 3.49 5.14
N ALA A 25 4.72 2.85 5.97
CA ALA A 25 3.60 3.50 6.66
C ALA A 25 4.09 4.62 7.61
N PRO A 26 3.27 5.62 7.96
CA PRO A 26 3.67 6.74 8.82
C PRO A 26 4.25 6.29 10.17
N GLU A 27 3.71 5.24 10.79
CA GLU A 27 4.23 4.69 12.03
C GLU A 27 5.56 3.93 11.87
N GLY A 28 5.85 3.43 10.67
CA GLY A 28 7.13 2.84 10.31
C GLY A 28 8.19 3.93 10.14
N LEU A 29 7.84 5.02 9.45
CA LEU A 29 8.73 6.17 9.25
C LEU A 29 9.09 6.87 10.57
N ALA A 30 8.10 7.12 11.43
CA ALA A 30 8.31 7.87 12.67
C ALA A 30 8.86 7.03 13.83
N TYR A 31 8.45 5.76 13.94
CA TYR A 31 8.68 4.96 15.15
C TYR A 31 9.24 3.56 14.88
N ASN A 32 9.58 3.24 13.62
CA ASN A 32 10.03 1.91 13.18
C ASN A 32 9.09 0.79 13.66
N ARG A 33 7.78 1.07 13.67
CA ARG A 33 6.74 0.12 14.08
C ARG A 33 6.17 -0.59 12.87
N PHE A 34 6.61 -1.82 12.65
CA PHE A 34 6.17 -2.67 11.55
C PHE A 34 5.19 -3.74 12.05
N THR A 35 4.04 -3.83 11.37
CA THR A 35 2.93 -4.72 11.72
C THR A 35 2.22 -5.17 10.44
N THR A 36 1.31 -6.13 10.53
CA THR A 36 0.42 -6.46 9.40
C THR A 36 -0.34 -5.23 8.86
N LYS A 37 -0.64 -4.22 9.69
CA LYS A 37 -1.30 -2.99 9.25
C LYS A 37 -0.36 -2.04 8.50
N SER A 38 0.94 -2.07 8.76
CA SER A 38 1.91 -1.36 7.91
C SER A 38 2.09 -2.06 6.57
N ASP A 39 1.98 -3.40 6.53
CA ASP A 39 2.00 -4.14 5.27
C ASP A 39 0.77 -3.84 4.41
N VAL A 40 -0.40 -3.61 5.04
CA VAL A 40 -1.61 -3.14 4.33
C VAL A 40 -1.38 -1.77 3.67
N TRP A 41 -0.65 -0.86 4.32
CA TRP A 41 -0.29 0.42 3.71
C TRP A 41 0.58 0.21 2.46
N ALA A 42 1.65 -0.58 2.58
CA ALA A 42 2.54 -0.91 1.47
C ALA A 42 1.79 -1.59 0.33
N PHE A 43 0.80 -2.44 0.63
CA PHE A 43 -0.08 -3.04 -0.37
C PHE A 43 -0.91 -1.99 -1.12
N GLY A 44 -1.41 -0.94 -0.45
CA GLY A 44 -2.05 0.18 -1.12
C GLY A 44 -1.12 0.89 -2.11
N ILE A 45 0.15 1.09 -1.73
CA ILE A 45 1.17 1.65 -2.64
C ILE A 45 1.40 0.73 -3.85
N LEU A 46 1.52 -0.58 -3.61
CA LEU A 46 1.66 -1.57 -4.68
C LEU A 46 0.47 -1.55 -5.65
N LEU A 47 -0.77 -1.42 -5.17
CA LEU A 47 -1.94 -1.29 -6.03
C LEU A 47 -1.86 -0.04 -6.92
N TRP A 48 -1.35 1.07 -6.38
CA TRP A 48 -1.13 2.30 -7.16
C TRP A 48 -0.05 2.11 -8.23
N GLU A 49 1.04 1.41 -7.91
CA GLU A 49 2.08 1.06 -8.89
C GLU A 49 1.51 0.18 -10.01
N ILE A 50 0.73 -0.85 -9.68
CA ILE A 50 0.07 -1.70 -10.69
C ILE A 50 -0.86 -0.87 -11.58
N ALA A 51 -1.66 0.02 -10.98
CA ALA A 51 -2.60 0.86 -11.71
C ALA A 51 -1.93 1.94 -12.60
N THR A 52 -0.67 2.27 -12.32
CA THR A 52 0.14 3.22 -13.10
C THR A 52 1.16 2.53 -14.01
N TYR A 53 1.10 1.19 -14.12
CA TYR A 53 2.05 0.40 -14.91
C TYR A 53 3.52 0.54 -14.44
N GLY A 54 3.72 0.67 -13.12
CA GLY A 54 5.03 0.69 -12.48
C GLY A 54 5.66 2.07 -12.36
N MET A 55 4.87 3.15 -12.32
CA MET A 55 5.42 4.45 -11.98
C MET A 55 5.97 4.47 -10.55
N SER A 56 6.97 5.31 -10.31
CA SER A 56 7.47 5.53 -8.95
C SER A 56 6.39 6.19 -8.08
N PRO A 57 6.10 5.68 -6.87
CA PRO A 57 5.19 6.33 -5.93
C PRO A 57 5.65 7.73 -5.57
N TYR A 58 4.70 8.62 -5.28
CA TYR A 58 4.91 10.05 -4.98
C TYR A 58 5.81 10.74 -6.03
N PRO A 59 5.41 10.76 -7.31
CA PRO A 59 6.25 11.31 -8.37
C PRO A 59 6.59 12.78 -8.12
N GLY A 60 7.88 13.10 -8.22
CA GLY A 60 8.39 14.47 -8.00
C GLY A 60 8.54 14.88 -6.53
N VAL A 61 8.35 13.95 -5.58
CA VAL A 61 8.55 14.18 -4.14
C VAL A 61 9.89 13.59 -3.73
N GLU A 62 10.71 14.37 -3.03
CA GLU A 62 11.96 13.88 -2.45
C GLU A 62 11.68 12.87 -1.33
N LEU A 63 12.51 11.83 -1.24
CA LEU A 63 12.31 10.73 -0.28
C LEU A 63 12.26 11.22 1.19
N THR A 64 12.97 12.31 1.49
CA THR A 64 13.02 12.93 2.82
C THR A 64 11.73 13.64 3.21
N ASP A 65 10.90 14.02 2.23
CA ASP A 65 9.73 14.88 2.41
C ASP A 65 8.43 14.07 2.48
N VAL A 66 8.49 12.77 2.18
CA VAL A 66 7.34 11.87 2.14
C VAL A 66 6.58 11.89 3.46
N TYR A 67 7.26 11.91 4.61
CA TYR A 67 6.59 11.91 5.91
C TYR A 67 5.75 13.18 6.11
N GLN A 68 6.34 14.35 5.90
CA GLN A 68 5.66 15.65 6.07
C GLN A 68 4.50 15.78 5.09
N LEU A 69 4.67 15.29 3.85
CA LEU A 69 3.61 15.24 2.87
C LEU A 69 2.43 14.39 3.36
N LEU A 70 2.70 13.19 3.88
CA LEU A 70 1.67 12.32 4.44
C LEU A 70 0.96 12.91 5.66
N GLU A 71 1.72 13.59 6.53
CA GLU A 71 1.22 14.27 7.73
C GLU A 71 0.27 15.43 7.39
N SER A 72 0.49 16.12 6.27
CA SER A 72 -0.43 17.16 5.75
C SER A 72 -1.79 16.61 5.30
N GLY A 73 -1.94 15.28 5.24
CA GLY A 73 -3.15 14.60 4.76
C GLY A 73 -3.11 14.27 3.27
N TYR A 74 -2.05 14.61 2.55
CA TYR A 74 -1.89 14.26 1.15
C TYR A 74 -1.87 12.74 0.96
N ARG A 75 -2.50 12.27 -0.12
CA ARG A 75 -2.39 10.91 -0.66
C ARG A 75 -2.30 11.02 -2.17
N MET A 76 -1.67 10.04 -2.83
CA MET A 76 -1.56 10.04 -4.29
C MET A 76 -2.94 10.07 -4.95
N GLU A 77 -3.04 10.82 -6.03
CA GLU A 77 -4.25 10.94 -6.85
C GLU A 77 -4.64 9.60 -7.50
N CYS A 78 -5.91 9.50 -7.90
CA CYS A 78 -6.42 8.34 -8.63
C CYS A 78 -5.71 8.22 -9.99
N PRO A 79 -5.05 7.09 -10.30
CA PRO A 79 -4.40 6.90 -11.59
C PRO A 79 -5.41 6.96 -12.77
N PRO A 80 -5.01 7.50 -13.93
CA PRO A 80 -5.86 7.49 -15.12
C PRO A 80 -6.32 6.07 -15.49
N GLY A 81 -7.62 5.87 -15.67
CA GLY A 81 -8.20 4.56 -16.01
C GLY A 81 -8.30 3.57 -14.84
N CYS A 82 -7.91 3.97 -13.62
CA CYS A 82 -8.10 3.14 -12.44
C CYS A 82 -9.59 3.02 -12.08
N PRO A 83 -10.13 1.80 -11.89
CA PRO A 83 -11.50 1.63 -11.42
C PRO A 83 -11.71 2.29 -10.04
N VAL A 84 -12.79 3.05 -9.89
CA VAL A 84 -13.11 3.80 -8.66
C VAL A 84 -13.02 2.94 -7.40
N ARG A 85 -13.58 1.72 -7.43
CA ARG A 85 -13.56 0.78 -6.30
C ARG A 85 -12.14 0.36 -5.88
N ILE A 86 -11.21 0.27 -6.83
CA ILE A 86 -9.82 -0.06 -6.54
C ILE A 86 -9.15 1.14 -5.87
N TYR A 87 -9.38 2.36 -6.37
CA TYR A 87 -8.84 3.56 -5.73
C TYR A 87 -9.42 3.79 -4.32
N GLU A 88 -10.71 3.54 -4.10
CA GLU A 88 -11.31 3.56 -2.76
C GLU A 88 -10.62 2.58 -1.81
N LEU A 89 -10.32 1.37 -2.28
CA LEU A 89 -9.55 0.38 -1.52
C LEU A 89 -8.13 0.89 -1.20
N MET A 90 -7.43 1.50 -2.17
CA MET A 90 -6.13 2.12 -1.92
C MET A 90 -6.23 3.19 -0.81
N ARG A 91 -7.25 4.06 -0.87
CA ARG A 91 -7.49 5.11 0.13
C ARG A 91 -7.73 4.53 1.53
N GLN A 92 -8.47 3.43 1.63
CA GLN A 92 -8.67 2.72 2.90
C GLN A 92 -7.36 2.13 3.44
N CYS A 93 -6.51 1.56 2.59
CA CYS A 93 -5.17 1.08 2.96
C CYS A 93 -4.27 2.22 3.49
N TRP A 94 -4.47 3.45 3.00
CA TRP A 94 -3.70 4.63 3.39
C TRP A 94 -4.31 5.47 4.51
N ASN A 95 -5.24 4.90 5.29
CA ASN A 95 -5.71 5.54 6.52
C ASN A 95 -4.54 5.79 7.48
N TRP A 96 -4.49 7.00 8.06
CA TRP A 96 -3.42 7.40 8.97
C TRP A 96 -3.34 6.46 10.18
N THR A 97 -4.48 6.28 10.86
CA THR A 97 -4.62 5.37 11.98
C THR A 97 -4.57 3.91 11.49
N PRO A 98 -3.66 3.05 12.00
CA PRO A 98 -3.55 1.67 11.55
C PRO A 98 -4.80 0.81 11.78
N ALA A 99 -5.59 1.11 12.81
CA ALA A 99 -6.83 0.40 13.13
C ALA A 99 -7.93 0.62 12.08
N ASP A 100 -7.94 1.78 11.41
CA ASP A 100 -8.93 2.16 10.40
C ASP A 100 -8.61 1.58 9.02
N ARG A 101 -7.43 0.97 8.86
CA ARG A 101 -7.06 0.24 7.64
C ARG A 101 -7.78 -1.11 7.63
N PRO A 102 -8.16 -1.66 6.47
CA PRO A 102 -8.73 -2.99 6.40
C PRO A 102 -7.69 -4.05 6.81
N THR A 103 -8.15 -5.26 7.09
CA THR A 103 -7.32 -6.46 7.19
C THR A 103 -7.13 -7.06 5.79
N PHE A 104 -6.09 -7.88 5.59
CA PHE A 104 -5.94 -8.60 4.33
C PHE A 104 -7.12 -9.51 4.00
N LEU A 105 -7.82 -10.04 5.00
CA LEU A 105 -9.04 -10.82 4.80
C LEU A 105 -10.17 -9.96 4.19
N GLU A 106 -10.38 -8.75 4.71
CA GLU A 106 -11.36 -7.81 4.17
C GLU A 106 -10.95 -7.32 2.78
N ILE A 107 -9.66 -7.05 2.56
CA ILE A 107 -9.11 -6.70 1.23
C ILE A 107 -9.41 -7.81 0.22
N HIS A 108 -9.11 -9.06 0.57
CA HIS A 108 -9.36 -10.21 -0.28
C HIS A 108 -10.84 -10.31 -0.68
N TYR A 109 -11.74 -10.26 0.32
CA TYR A 109 -13.18 -10.28 0.08
C TYR A 109 -13.66 -9.11 -0.79
N ASN A 110 -13.16 -7.90 -0.53
CA ASN A 110 -13.48 -6.71 -1.33
C ASN A 110 -13.06 -6.92 -2.79
N MET A 111 -11.84 -7.40 -3.04
CA MET A 111 -11.33 -7.64 -4.38
C MET A 111 -12.12 -8.73 -5.11
N GLU A 112 -12.42 -9.87 -4.48
CA GLU A 112 -13.23 -10.93 -5.08
C GLU A 112 -14.60 -10.41 -5.55
N ASN A 113 -15.26 -9.57 -4.76
CA ASN A 113 -16.56 -9.01 -5.08
C ASN A 113 -16.50 -7.89 -6.14
N MET A 114 -15.34 -7.25 -6.36
CA MET A 114 -15.16 -6.28 -7.44
C MET A 114 -15.14 -6.95 -8.83
N PHE A 115 -14.64 -8.18 -8.92
CA PHE A 115 -14.51 -8.89 -10.21
C PHE A 115 -15.77 -9.65 -10.62
N GLN A 116 -16.71 -9.89 -9.70
CA GLN A 116 -17.98 -10.56 -10.00
C GLN A 116 -18.93 -9.70 -10.87
N SER A 117 -18.70 -8.39 -10.98
CA SER A 117 -19.47 -7.49 -11.84
C SER A 117 -18.89 -7.26 -13.24
N LEU A 118 -17.78 -7.92 -13.60
CA LEU A 118 -17.29 -7.89 -14.97
C LEU A 118 -18.08 -8.93 -15.78
N PRO A 119 -18.92 -8.54 -16.76
CA PRO A 119 -19.44 -9.51 -17.70
C PRO A 119 -18.24 -10.17 -18.35
N LEU A 120 -18.16 -11.49 -18.21
CA LEU A 120 -17.10 -12.32 -18.74
C LEU A 120 -16.88 -11.99 -20.23
N GLN A 121 -15.95 -11.09 -20.56
CA GLN A 121 -15.05 -11.37 -21.66
C GLN A 121 -14.11 -12.44 -21.15
N ARG A 122 -14.68 -13.65 -21.09
CA ARG A 122 -14.01 -14.94 -21.12
C ARG A 122 -12.90 -14.76 -22.15
N VAL A 123 -11.68 -14.52 -21.67
CA VAL A 123 -10.48 -14.64 -22.48
C VAL A 123 -10.66 -15.96 -23.20
N ARG A 124 -10.96 -15.88 -24.49
CA ARG A 124 -11.08 -17.05 -25.34
C ARG A 124 -9.72 -17.70 -25.20
N ARG A 125 -9.64 -18.77 -24.41
CA ARG A 125 -8.62 -19.79 -24.60
C ARG A 125 -8.84 -20.22 -26.03
N THR A 126 -8.14 -19.58 -26.95
CA THR A 126 -8.02 -20.07 -28.31
C THR A 126 -7.31 -21.40 -28.13
N ALA A 127 -8.10 -22.48 -28.11
CA ALA A 127 -7.60 -23.78 -28.45
C ALA A 127 -7.06 -23.62 -29.88
N ILE A 128 -5.75 -23.50 -29.98
CA ILE A 128 -5.06 -23.74 -31.23
C ILE A 128 -5.30 -25.23 -31.52
N ILE A 129 -5.86 -25.42 -32.71
CA ILE A 129 -6.14 -26.65 -33.46
C ILE A 129 -5.17 -27.79 -33.12
#